data_AF-A0A830GI13-F1
#
_entry.id   AF-A0A830GI13-F1
#
_cell.length_a   1.000
_cell.length_b   1.000
_cell.length_c   1.000
_cell.angle_alpha   90.00
_cell.angle_beta   90.00
_cell.angle_gamma   90.00
#
_symmetry.space_group_name_H-M   'P 1'
#
loop_
_entity.id
_entity.type
_entity.pdbx_description
1 polymer ?
#
loop_
_entity_poly.entity_id
_entity_poly.type
_entity_poly.pdbx_seq_one_letter_code
_entity_poly.pdbx_strand_id
1 'polypeptide(L)' 'MIHDLRDGTAPTCDASDCDRPLGEPALVFETAWGRREAYECACGAVTVTVARSESSR' A
#
# COMPACT_ATOMS: atom_id res chain seq x y z
N MET A 1 22.21 7.10 11.82
CA MET A 1 21.40 7.14 10.59
C MET A 1 20.78 5.78 10.44
N ILE A 2 19.47 5.69 10.64
CA ILE A 2 18.73 4.43 10.53
C ILE A 2 18.35 4.36 9.05
N HIS A 3 18.96 3.45 8.31
CA HIS A 3 18.69 3.27 6.90
C HIS A 3 17.26 2.77 6.72
N ASP A 4 16.48 3.57 5.98
CA ASP A 4 15.45 3.17 5.02
C ASP A 4 14.95 1.71 5.13
N LEU A 5 13.93 1.48 5.95
CA LEU A 5 13.15 0.24 5.95
C LEU A 5 12.00 0.30 4.92
N ARG A 6 12.12 1.13 3.88
CA ARG A 6 11.14 1.24 2.78
C ARG A 6 11.55 0.49 1.52
N ASP A 7 12.43 -0.51 1.60
CA ASP A 7 12.45 -1.61 0.62
C ASP A 7 11.31 -2.60 0.93
N GLY A 8 10.10 -2.06 1.13
CA GLY A 8 8.92 -2.82 1.44
C GLY A 8 8.50 -3.61 0.21
N THR A 9 8.48 -4.94 0.31
CA THR A 9 7.92 -5.84 -0.69
C THR A 9 6.62 -5.27 -1.23
N ALA A 10 6.50 -5.18 -2.57
CA ALA A 10 5.27 -4.73 -3.21
C ALA A 10 4.07 -5.47 -2.60
N PRO A 11 2.99 -4.76 -2.21
CA PRO A 11 1.87 -5.40 -1.53
C PRO A 11 1.25 -6.46 -2.43
N THR A 12 0.65 -7.47 -1.84
CA THR A 12 -0.10 -8.50 -2.57
C THR A 12 -1.60 -8.21 -2.51
N CYS A 13 -2.34 -8.75 -3.48
CA CYS A 13 -3.79 -8.71 -3.46
C CYS A 13 -4.33 -9.42 -2.19
N ASP A 14 -5.41 -8.89 -1.61
CA ASP A 14 -6.01 -9.42 -0.36
C ASP A 14 -7.31 -10.22 -0.64
N ALA A 15 -7.58 -10.50 -1.92
CA ALA A 15 -8.73 -11.31 -2.29
C ALA A 15 -8.47 -12.79 -1.98
N SER A 16 -9.52 -13.50 -1.57
CA SER A 16 -9.43 -14.95 -1.33
C SER A 16 -8.91 -15.66 -2.59
N ASP A 17 -7.90 -16.51 -2.40
CA ASP A 17 -7.20 -17.27 -3.45
C ASP A 17 -6.46 -16.41 -4.50
N CYS A 18 -6.05 -15.18 -4.14
CA CYS A 18 -5.26 -14.33 -5.02
C CYS A 18 -4.17 -13.55 -4.27
N ASP A 19 -2.93 -14.04 -4.32
CA ASP A 19 -1.75 -13.39 -3.73
C ASP A 19 -0.85 -12.71 -4.77
N ARG A 20 -1.43 -12.27 -5.89
CA ARG A 20 -0.66 -11.61 -6.96
C ARG A 20 0.01 -10.35 -6.43
N PRO A 21 1.26 -10.06 -6.83
CA PRO A 21 1.90 -8.80 -6.51
C PRO A 21 1.13 -7.65 -7.18
N LEU A 22 0.96 -6.57 -6.44
CA LEU A 22 0.31 -5.35 -6.93
C LEU A 22 1.37 -4.41 -7.49
N GLY A 23 0.98 -3.69 -8.55
CA GLY A 23 1.82 -2.66 -9.17
C GLY A 23 1.71 -1.33 -8.42
N GLU A 24 1.83 -0.23 -9.16
CA GLU A 24 1.64 1.10 -8.60
C GLU A 24 0.18 1.33 -8.16
N PRO A 25 -0.06 2.14 -7.11
CA PRO A 25 -1.40 2.46 -6.67
C PRO A 25 -2.13 3.30 -7.72
N ALA A 26 -3.39 2.97 -7.98
CA ALA A 26 -4.27 3.74 -8.85
C ALA A 26 -4.74 5.04 -8.17
N LEU A 27 -4.85 5.03 -6.83
CA LEU A 27 -5.22 6.21 -6.03
C LEU A 27 -4.30 6.35 -4.83
N VAL A 28 -3.87 7.58 -4.56
CA VAL A 28 -3.10 7.94 -3.38
C VAL A 28 -3.80 9.10 -2.67
N PHE A 29 -4.07 8.94 -1.39
CA PHE A 29 -4.70 9.96 -0.56
C PHE A 29 -3.91 10.21 0.72
N GLU A 30 -3.43 11.44 0.88
CA GLU A 30 -2.68 11.87 2.05
C GLU A 30 -3.59 12.58 3.05
N THR A 31 -3.45 12.22 4.33
CA THR A 31 -4.11 12.91 5.43
C THR A 31 -3.12 13.17 6.56
N ALA A 32 -3.55 13.95 7.56
CA ALA A 32 -2.78 14.18 8.79
C ALA A 32 -2.38 12.89 9.56
N TRP A 33 -3.00 11.74 9.24
CA TRP A 33 -2.75 10.46 9.90
C TRP A 33 -1.94 9.47 9.05
N GLY A 34 -1.56 9.85 7.83
CA GLY A 34 -0.81 8.99 6.93
C GLY A 34 -1.32 8.99 5.50
N ARG A 35 -0.67 8.16 4.68
CA ARG A 35 -0.93 7.96 3.26
C ARG A 35 -1.72 6.68 3.06
N ARG A 36 -2.83 6.77 2.32
CA ARG A 36 -3.67 5.65 1.91
C ARG A 36 -3.44 5.41 0.43
N GLU A 37 -3.27 4.17 0.05
CA GLU A 37 -2.98 3.78 -1.33
C GLU A 37 -3.96 2.68 -1.73
N ALA A 38 -4.65 2.86 -2.85
CA ALA A 38 -5.55 1.87 -3.40
C ALA A 38 -4.94 1.25 -4.67
N TYR A 39 -4.96 -0.07 -4.72
CA TYR A 39 -4.35 -0.88 -5.77
C TYR A 39 -5.43 -1.71 -6.46
N GLU A 40 -5.43 -1.70 -7.79
CA GLU A 40 -6.33 -2.55 -8.58
C GLU A 40 -5.60 -3.82 -9.00
N CYS A 41 -6.18 -4.98 -8.69
CA CYS A 41 -5.67 -6.25 -9.17
C CYS A 41 -6.42 -6.69 -10.43
N ALA A 42 -5.73 -7.39 -11.33
CA ALA A 42 -6.35 -8.03 -12.49
C ALA A 42 -7.37 -9.14 -12.13
N CYS A 43 -7.49 -9.55 -10.86
CA CYS A 43 -8.60 -10.39 -10.40
C CYS A 43 -9.93 -9.62 -10.21
N GLY A 44 -9.89 -8.29 -10.25
CA GLY A 44 -11.04 -7.41 -10.02
C GLY A 44 -11.17 -6.88 -8.59
N ALA A 45 -10.29 -7.29 -7.67
CA ALA A 45 -10.28 -6.79 -6.30
C ALA A 45 -9.48 -5.49 -6.15
N VAL A 46 -9.83 -4.71 -5.11
CA VAL A 46 -9.12 -3.51 -4.69
C VAL A 46 -8.50 -3.74 -3.32
N THR A 47 -7.19 -3.59 -3.21
CA THR A 47 -6.46 -3.63 -1.93
C THR A 47 -6.13 -2.21 -1.50
N VAL A 48 -6.37 -1.87 -0.23
CA VAL A 48 -6.01 -0.56 0.34
C VAL A 48 -4.95 -0.73 1.42
N THR A 49 -3.81 -0.07 1.27
CA THR A 49 -2.76 -0.03 2.31
C THR A 49 -2.75 1.34 3.00
N VAL A 50 -2.26 1.37 4.24
CA VAL A 50 -2.09 2.60 5.03
C VAL A 50 -0.67 2.68 5.53
N ALA A 51 0.09 3.66 5.03
CA ALA A 51 1.40 4.02 5.55
C ALA A 51 1.25 5.19 6.53
N ARG A 52 1.69 5.01 7.78
CA ARG A 52 1.72 6.10 8.77
C ARG A 52 2.84 7.09 8.41
N SER A 53 2.55 8.38 8.44
CA SER A 53 3.57 9.41 8.32
C SER A 53 4.35 9.51 9.62
N GLU A 54 5.69 9.48 9.57
CA GLU A 54 6.55 9.57 10.77
C GLU A 54 6.38 10.89 11.54
N SER A 55 5.77 11.91 10.93
CA SER A 55 5.50 13.21 11.53
C SER A 55 4.38 13.24 12.59
N SER A 56 3.70 12.12 12.85
CA SER A 56 2.62 12.06 13.85
C SER A 56 3.07 11.57 15.23
N ARG A 57 4.38 11.65 15.55
CA ARG A 57 4.95 11.17 16.81
C ARG A 57 5.40 12.30 17.72
#